data_AF-A0A1Q8E7J1-F1
#
_entry.id   AF-A0A1Q8E7J1-F1
#
_cell.length_a   1.000
_cell.length_b   1.000
_cell.length_c   1.000
_cell.angle_alpha   90.00
_cell.angle_beta   90.00
_cell.angle_gamma   90.00
#
_symmetry.space_group_name_H-M   'P 1'
#
loop_
_entity.id
_entity.type
_entity.pdbx_description
1 polymer ?
#
loop_
_entity_poly.entity_id
_entity_poly.type
_entity_poly.pdbx_seq_one_letter_code
_entity_poly.pdbx_strand_id
1 'polypeptide(L)'
;MTKIQDYARKIIFILDNNYSNQIEFSGIINHLYNLMMEIVSQDDSISLDIPSLIRQFVDETMDYNSSIIIYLEKMDQEIKNARRYKN
;
A
#
# COMPACT_ATOMS: atom_id res chain seq x y z
N MET A 1 -11.78 -10.11 -7.68
CA MET A 1 -10.51 -9.39 -7.50
C MET A 1 -10.75 -7.90 -7.75
N THR A 2 -10.60 -7.07 -6.72
CA THR A 2 -10.83 -5.62 -6.81
C THR A 2 -9.58 -4.92 -7.30
N LYS A 3 -9.70 -3.70 -7.86
CA LYS A 3 -8.53 -2.89 -8.23
C LYS A 3 -7.60 -2.62 -7.05
N ILE A 4 -8.16 -2.48 -5.85
CA ILE A 4 -7.39 -2.29 -4.62
C ILE A 4 -6.53 -3.53 -4.32
N GLN A 5 -7.10 -4.74 -4.47
CA GLN A 5 -6.34 -6.00 -4.35
C GLN A 5 -5.25 -6.12 -5.44
N ASP A 6 -5.49 -5.61 -6.65
CA ASP A 6 -4.48 -5.58 -7.73
C ASP A 6 -3.30 -4.67 -7.39
N TYR A 7 -3.59 -3.47 -6.88
CA TYR A 7 -2.56 -2.52 -6.46
C TYR A 7 -1.77 -3.04 -5.26
N ALA A 8 -2.44 -3.68 -4.30
CA ALA A 8 -1.78 -4.32 -3.17
C ALA A 8 -0.79 -5.40 -3.61
N ARG A 9 -1.17 -6.29 -4.55
CA ARG A 9 -0.23 -7.29 -5.12
C ARG A 9 0.97 -6.65 -5.81
N LYS A 10 0.78 -5.53 -6.51
CA LYS A 10 1.91 -4.82 -7.14
C LYS A 10 2.85 -4.21 -6.11
N ILE A 11 2.34 -3.70 -5.00
CA ILE A 11 3.17 -3.20 -3.90
C ILE A 11 3.94 -4.36 -3.25
N ILE A 12 3.28 -5.48 -2.93
CA ILE A 12 3.95 -6.69 -2.40
C ILE A 12 5.10 -7.10 -3.30
N PHE A 13 4.86 -7.21 -4.61
CA PHE A 13 5.90 -7.56 -5.57
C PHE A 13 7.10 -6.60 -5.52
N ILE A 14 6.87 -5.28 -5.42
CA ILE A 14 7.98 -4.32 -5.34
C ILE A 14 8.73 -4.46 -4.02
N LEU A 15 8.02 -4.66 -2.90
CA LEU A 15 8.61 -4.85 -1.59
C LEU A 15 9.49 -6.11 -1.57
N ASP A 16 9.01 -7.24 -2.11
CA ASP A 16 9.76 -8.49 -2.19
C ASP A 16 11.04 -8.34 -3.04
N ASN A 17 11.00 -7.56 -4.13
CA ASN A 17 12.15 -7.43 -5.02
C ASN A 17 13.18 -6.40 -4.56
N ASN A 18 12.73 -5.30 -3.95
CA ASN A 18 13.58 -4.15 -3.66
C ASN A 18 13.91 -3.97 -2.18
N TYR A 19 13.13 -4.60 -1.29
CA TYR A 19 13.21 -4.39 0.16
C TYR A 19 13.10 -5.72 0.94
N SER A 20 13.45 -6.86 0.33
CA SER A 20 13.31 -8.20 0.94
C SER A 20 13.92 -8.31 2.33
N ASN A 21 15.12 -7.77 2.52
CA ASN A 21 15.79 -7.79 3.83
C ASN A 21 15.01 -6.98 4.88
N GLN A 22 14.39 -5.86 4.49
CA GLN A 22 13.65 -4.96 5.37
C GLN A 22 12.25 -5.47 5.72
N ILE A 23 11.71 -6.41 4.94
CA ILE A 23 10.43 -7.07 5.27
C ILE A 23 10.54 -7.85 6.58
N GLU A 24 11.70 -8.38 6.93
CA GLU A 24 11.89 -9.17 8.16
C GLU A 24 12.10 -8.32 9.42
N PHE A 25 12.31 -7.00 9.27
CA PHE A 25 12.56 -6.09 10.39
C PHE A 25 11.35 -5.18 10.68
N SER A 26 11.22 -4.73 11.94
CA SER A 26 10.21 -3.73 12.30
C SER A 26 10.47 -2.41 11.55
N GLY A 27 9.46 -1.88 10.87
CA GLY A 27 9.55 -0.62 10.11
C GLY A 27 8.37 -0.44 9.16
N ILE A 28 8.37 0.66 8.40
CA ILE A 28 7.29 0.94 7.45
C ILE A 28 7.22 -0.10 6.33
N ILE A 29 8.36 -0.65 5.92
CA ILE A 29 8.43 -1.70 4.89
C ILE A 29 7.65 -2.95 5.32
N ASN A 30 7.95 -3.48 6.50
CA ASN A 30 7.24 -4.65 7.06
C ASN A 30 5.75 -4.33 7.30
N HIS A 31 5.45 -3.14 7.81
CA HIS A 31 4.06 -2.73 8.03
C HIS A 31 3.26 -2.69 6.72
N LEU A 32 3.81 -2.05 5.68
CA LEU A 32 3.20 -2.00 4.35
C LEU A 32 3.03 -3.40 3.77
N TYR A 33 4.04 -4.27 3.89
CA TYR A 33 3.95 -5.63 3.38
C TYR A 33 2.78 -6.40 3.99
N ASN A 34 2.68 -6.41 5.32
CA ASN A 34 1.63 -7.11 6.04
C ASN A 34 0.24 -6.52 5.73
N LEU A 35 0.15 -5.20 5.66
CA LEU A 35 -1.09 -4.51 5.30
C LEU A 35 -1.55 -4.87 3.88
N MET A 36 -0.64 -4.92 2.91
CA MET A 36 -0.99 -5.31 1.55
C MET A 36 -1.40 -6.78 1.47
N MET A 37 -0.75 -7.66 2.23
CA MET A 37 -1.13 -9.08 2.33
C MET A 37 -2.54 -9.24 2.93
N GLU A 38 -2.88 -8.44 3.94
CA GLU A 38 -4.22 -8.39 4.52
C GLU A 38 -5.26 -7.93 3.49
N ILE A 39 -4.98 -6.86 2.75
CA ILE A 39 -5.85 -6.35 1.68
C ILE A 39 -6.07 -7.37 0.57
N VAL A 40 -5.04 -8.14 0.20
CA VAL A 40 -5.17 -9.21 -0.79
C VAL A 40 -6.04 -10.36 -0.29
N SER A 41 -6.04 -10.60 1.03
CA SER A 41 -6.70 -11.76 1.66
C SER A 41 -8.14 -11.49 2.10
N GLN A 42 -8.54 -10.22 2.26
CA GLN A 42 -9.88 -9.84 2.70
C GLN A 42 -10.72 -9.25 1.55
N ASP A 43 -12.04 -9.44 1.63
CA ASP A 43 -13.03 -8.81 0.74
C ASP A 43 -13.63 -7.51 1.34
N ASP A 44 -13.19 -7.12 2.54
CA ASP A 44 -13.80 -6.03 3.33
C ASP A 44 -13.21 -4.64 3.08
N SER A 45 -13.97 -3.63 3.51
CA SER A 45 -13.60 -2.22 3.40
C SER A 45 -12.53 -1.84 4.43
N ILE A 46 -11.26 -2.06 4.07
CA ILE A 46 -10.13 -1.58 4.87
C ILE A 46 -10.05 -0.05 4.74
N SER A 47 -10.08 0.65 5.88
CA SER A 47 -9.84 2.10 5.92
C SER A 47 -8.35 2.36 6.05
N LEU A 48 -7.77 3.00 5.04
CA LEU A 48 -6.35 3.30 4.98
C LEU A 48 -6.10 4.81 5.05
N ASP A 49 -5.17 5.22 5.91
CA ASP A 49 -4.59 6.57 5.86
C ASP A 49 -3.41 6.59 4.89
N ILE A 50 -3.73 6.59 3.59
CA ILE A 50 -2.75 6.54 2.51
C ILE A 50 -1.72 7.70 2.58
N PRO A 51 -2.12 8.97 2.82
CA PRO A 51 -1.15 10.05 2.94
C PRO A 51 -0.12 9.85 4.04
N SER A 52 -0.50 9.27 5.18
CA SER A 52 0.45 8.96 6.25
C SER A 52 1.38 7.80 5.87
N LEU A 53 0.87 6.76 5.21
CA LEU A 53 1.70 5.65 4.71
C LEU A 53 2.75 6.12 3.70
N ILE A 54 2.38 7.01 2.77
CA ILE A 54 3.33 7.58 1.80
C ILE A 54 4.42 8.38 2.50
N ARG A 55 4.06 9.24 3.46
CA ARG A 55 5.05 10.04 4.22
C ARG A 55 6.02 9.16 4.98
N GLN A 56 5.51 8.18 5.74
CA GLN A 56 6.36 7.26 6.50
C GLN A 56 7.29 6.44 5.59
N PHE A 57 6.78 5.99 4.44
CA PHE A 57 7.59 5.25 3.46
C PHE A 57 8.74 6.12 2.92
N VAL A 58 8.43 7.35 2.52
CA VAL A 58 9.42 8.29 1.99
C VAL A 58 10.43 8.68 3.07
N ASP A 59 10.00 8.92 4.30
CA ASP A 59 10.89 9.32 5.40
C ASP A 59 11.87 8.19 5.76
N GLU A 60 11.44 6.91 5.74
CA GLU A 60 12.30 5.77 6.06
C GLU A 60 13.22 5.37 4.90
N THR A 61 12.71 5.38 3.67
CA THR A 61 13.45 4.87 2.50
C THR A 61 14.21 5.94 1.74
N MET A 62 13.83 7.21 1.91
CA MET A 62 14.24 8.34 1.08
C MET A 62 13.95 8.13 -0.42
N ASP A 63 13.08 7.17 -0.79
CA ASP A 63 12.74 6.86 -2.18
C ASP A 63 11.46 7.57 -2.63
N TYR A 64 11.62 8.83 -3.03
CA TYR A 64 10.55 9.69 -3.54
C TYR A 64 9.99 9.26 -4.90
N ASN A 65 10.72 8.40 -5.64
CA ASN A 65 10.34 7.98 -7.00
C ASN A 65 9.80 6.54 -7.04
N SER A 66 9.62 5.91 -5.89
CA SER A 66 9.16 4.53 -5.80
C SER A 66 7.79 4.37 -6.46
N SER A 67 7.66 3.31 -7.26
CA SER A 67 6.35 2.93 -7.81
C SER A 67 5.33 2.55 -6.72
N ILE A 68 5.79 2.27 -5.49
CA ILE A 68 4.91 2.05 -4.32
C ILE A 68 4.03 3.28 -4.07
N ILE A 69 4.59 4.49 -4.16
CA ILE A 69 3.86 5.75 -3.96
C ILE A 69 2.71 5.86 -4.97
N ILE A 70 3.00 5.57 -6.25
CA ILE A 70 2.02 5.62 -7.33
C ILE A 70 0.86 4.64 -7.08
N TYR A 71 1.14 3.43 -6.59
CA TYR A 71 0.10 2.45 -6.31
C TYR A 71 -0.71 2.81 -5.05
N LEU A 72 -0.07 3.36 -4.02
CA LEU A 72 -0.77 3.90 -2.85
C LEU A 72 -1.73 5.03 -3.24
N GLU A 73 -1.29 5.99 -4.05
CA GLU A 73 -2.15 7.07 -4.57
C GLU A 73 -3.33 6.54 -5.37
N LYS A 74 -3.12 5.51 -6.21
CA LYS A 74 -4.22 4.85 -6.94
C LYS A 74 -5.22 4.18 -6.00
N MET A 75 -4.76 3.56 -4.91
CA MET A 75 -5.66 3.00 -3.89
C MET A 75 -6.49 4.08 -3.21
N ASP A 76 -5.88 5.21 -2.83
CA ASP A 76 -6.58 6.35 -2.24
C ASP A 76 -7.70 6.88 -3.15
N GLN A 77 -7.43 6.99 -4.45
CA GLN A 77 -8.44 7.41 -5.44
C GLN A 77 -9.59 6.41 -5.54
N GLU A 78 -9.32 5.10 -5.59
CA GLU A 78 -10.39 4.09 -5.63
C GLU A 78 -11.23 4.09 -4.34
N ILE A 79 -10.60 4.25 -3.16
CA ILE A 79 -11.30 4.35 -1.87
C ILE A 79 -12.20 5.60 -1.84
N LYS A 80 -11.68 6.76 -2.27
CA LYS A 80 -12.43 8.02 -2.34
C LYS A 80 -13.59 7.93 -3.33
N ASN A 81 -13.39 7.31 -4.48
CA ASN A 81 -14.44 7.09 -5.47
C ASN A 81 -15.55 6.19 -4.91
N ALA A 82 -15.20 5.07 -4.28
CA ALA A 82 -16.18 4.18 -3.67
C ALA A 82 -17.02 4.86 -2.57
N ARG A 83 -16.45 5.82 -1.83
CA ARG A 83 -17.18 6.63 -0.84
C ARG A 83 -18.12 7.66 -1.49
N ARG A 84 -17.75 8.23 -2.64
CA ARG A 84 -18.58 9.21 -3.38
C ARG A 84 -19.84 8.58 -3.96
N TYR A 85 -19.80 7.32 -4.41
CA TYR A 85 -20.97 6.63 -4.95
C TYR A 85 -21.91 6.03 -3.87
N LYS A 86 -21.55 6.12 -2.59
CA LYS A 86 -22.37 5.66 -1.45
C LYS A 86 -23.13 6.78 -0.75
N ASN A 87 -22.88 8.04 -1.10
CA ASN A 87 -23.62 9.23 -0.63
C ASN A 87 -24.53 9.74 -1.75
#